data_AF-A0A0G0CCW1-F1
#
_entry.id   AF-A0A0G0CCW1-F1
#
_cell.length_a   1.000
_cell.length_b   1.000
_cell.length_c   1.000
_cell.angle_alpha   90.00
_cell.angle_beta   90.00
_cell.angle_gamma   90.00
#
_symmetry.space_group_name_H-M   'P 1'
#
loop_
_entity.id
_entity.type
_entity.pdbx_description
1 polymer ?
#
loop_
_entity_poly.entity_id
_entity_poly.type
_entity_poly.pdbx_seq_one_letter_code
_entity_poly.pdbx_strand_id
1 'polypeptide(L)'
;SILEVKDSKGNTLYKYNQPSPQRIFSEEISFLISHILLDNNARSATFGTNSYLVIAGHPSVSVKTGTTDEKRDNWTVGYTKSFVVGSWVGNNNNTPMGNITSGVSGAAPIFNRIMTFVLKGKEDEPFEKPANVEAMIIDAYGGGTPVSGKPERSEYFIKGTQPSGPSPIYQKLKLSKQDSGKLASPWEIDNGEYETKDYIVLKENDPISQDGKNRWIEGIIEWIKKTYAADRPEYYPPTETSNYQKEENLDEPTSTSTPTPTEAVPSATPTL
;
A
#
# COMPACT_ATOMS: atom_id res chain seq x y z
N SER A 1 36.39 10.65 -13.43
CA SER A 1 36.38 10.49 -14.90
C SER A 1 37.57 11.20 -15.51
N ILE A 2 38.14 10.67 -16.58
CA ILE A 2 39.23 11.32 -17.31
C ILE A 2 38.60 12.21 -18.37
N LEU A 3 38.85 13.51 -18.35
CA LEU A 3 38.27 14.47 -19.32
C LEU A 3 39.16 14.63 -20.57
N GLU A 4 40.47 14.59 -20.37
CA GLU A 4 41.44 14.74 -21.44
C GLU A 4 42.75 14.05 -21.03
N VAL A 5 43.42 13.41 -21.99
CA VAL A 5 44.79 12.90 -21.85
C VAL A 5 45.64 13.56 -22.93
N LYS A 6 46.76 14.17 -22.54
CA LYS A 6 47.74 14.75 -23.46
C LYS A 6 49.10 14.07 -23.31
N ASP A 7 49.86 14.02 -24.39
CA ASP A 7 51.27 13.67 -24.33
C ASP A 7 52.13 14.83 -23.82
N SER A 8 53.44 14.61 -23.65
CA SER A 8 54.39 15.63 -23.18
C SER A 8 54.60 16.80 -24.15
N LYS A 9 54.13 16.70 -25.40
CA LYS A 9 54.17 17.74 -26.42
C LYS A 9 52.85 18.52 -26.50
N GLY A 10 51.85 18.15 -25.71
CA GLY A 10 50.53 18.77 -25.68
C GLY A 10 49.51 18.21 -26.67
N ASN A 11 49.83 17.12 -27.39
CA ASN A 11 48.87 16.50 -28.30
C ASN A 11 47.80 15.73 -27.52
N THR A 12 46.53 15.95 -27.83
CA THR A 12 45.40 15.24 -27.21
C THR A 12 45.35 13.79 -27.70
N LEU A 13 45.60 12.85 -26.78
CA LEU A 13 45.49 11.40 -27.00
C LEU A 13 44.07 10.89 -26.76
N TYR A 14 43.36 11.54 -25.85
CA TYR A 14 41.98 11.24 -25.52
C TYR A 14 41.27 12.51 -25.11
N LYS A 15 40.03 12.68 -25.57
CA LYS A 15 39.12 13.71 -25.06
C LYS A 15 37.77 13.05 -24.81
N TYR A 16 37.23 13.27 -23.63
CA TYR A 16 35.91 12.76 -23.29
C TYR A 16 34.88 13.48 -24.17
N ASN A 17 34.25 12.72 -25.06
CA ASN A 17 33.12 13.17 -25.85
C ASN A 17 31.85 12.82 -25.06
N GLN A 18 31.24 13.83 -24.45
CA GLN A 18 30.03 13.65 -23.67
C GLN A 18 28.92 13.11 -24.59
N PRO A 19 28.32 11.94 -24.26
CA PRO A 19 27.23 11.41 -25.05
C PRO A 19 26.02 12.35 -24.93
N SER A 20 25.15 12.32 -25.94
CA SER A 20 23.88 13.04 -25.87
C SER A 20 23.08 12.56 -24.66
N PRO A 21 22.56 13.45 -23.82
CA PRO A 21 21.80 13.04 -22.64
C PRO A 21 20.53 12.31 -23.07
N GLN A 22 20.30 11.13 -22.48
CA GLN A 22 19.07 10.38 -22.65
C GLN A 22 18.15 10.65 -21.45
N ARG A 23 16.94 11.13 -21.73
CA ARG A 23 15.90 11.28 -20.71
C ARG A 23 15.27 9.91 -20.42
N ILE A 24 15.42 9.43 -19.19
CA ILE A 24 14.85 8.15 -18.72
C ILE A 24 13.45 8.35 -18.13
N PHE A 25 13.29 9.39 -17.31
CA PHE A 25 12.01 9.76 -16.68
C PHE A 25 11.56 11.15 -17.12
N SER A 26 10.25 11.37 -17.08
CA SER A 26 9.68 12.71 -17.22
C SER A 26 10.03 13.57 -16.01
N GLU A 27 9.85 14.88 -16.14
CA GLU A 27 10.14 15.83 -15.05
C GLU A 27 9.16 15.63 -13.89
N GLU A 28 7.91 15.29 -14.18
CA GLU A 28 6.86 14.98 -13.21
C GLU A 28 7.24 13.76 -12.38
N ILE A 29 7.63 12.65 -13.03
CA ILE A 29 8.03 11.43 -12.33
C ILE A 29 9.27 11.71 -11.46
N SER A 30 10.25 12.42 -12.01
CA SER A 30 11.50 12.75 -11.30
C SER A 30 11.22 13.65 -10.09
N PHE A 31 10.34 14.63 -10.21
CA PHE A 31 9.90 15.49 -9.12
C PHE A 31 9.20 14.69 -8.02
N LEU A 32 8.24 13.81 -8.38
CA LEU A 32 7.53 12.99 -7.40
C LEU A 32 8.47 12.08 -6.63
N ILE A 33 9.41 11.41 -7.30
CA ILE A 33 10.42 10.58 -6.64
C ILE A 33 11.25 11.40 -5.66
N SER A 34 11.77 12.56 -6.10
CA SER A 34 12.56 13.44 -5.23
C SER A 34 11.76 13.94 -4.03
N HIS A 35 10.50 14.31 -4.24
CA HIS A 35 9.60 14.77 -3.17
C HIS A 35 9.35 13.69 -2.12
N ILE A 36 9.11 12.45 -2.55
CA ILE A 36 8.97 11.30 -1.65
C ILE A 36 10.26 11.08 -0.85
N LEU A 37 11.42 11.16 -1.51
CA LEU A 37 12.71 10.86 -0.89
C LEU A 37 13.25 11.97 0.03
N LEU A 38 12.82 13.21 -0.13
CA LEU A 38 13.20 14.33 0.74
C LEU A 38 12.30 14.46 1.98
N ASP A 39 11.13 13.79 1.99
CA ASP A 39 10.17 13.89 3.10
C ASP A 39 10.72 13.26 4.39
N ASN A 40 11.16 14.12 5.31
CA ASN A 40 11.65 13.69 6.60
C ASN A 40 10.54 13.21 7.54
N ASN A 41 9.32 13.74 7.39
CA ASN A 41 8.18 13.33 8.21
C ASN A 41 7.82 11.87 7.92
N ALA A 42 7.80 11.49 6.64
CA ALA A 42 7.50 10.13 6.20
C ALA A 42 8.41 9.05 6.81
N ARG A 43 9.67 9.39 7.13
CA ARG A 43 10.67 8.46 7.68
C ARG A 43 10.94 8.63 9.18
N SER A 44 10.33 9.63 9.81
CA SER A 44 10.61 10.02 11.20
C SER A 44 10.24 8.94 12.21
N ALA A 45 9.17 8.18 11.96
CA ALA A 45 8.75 7.09 12.84
C ALA A 45 9.79 5.96 12.95
N THR A 46 10.62 5.77 11.91
CA THR A 46 11.66 4.73 11.88
C THR A 46 13.02 5.26 12.32
N PHE A 47 13.39 6.47 11.89
CA PHE A 47 14.77 6.96 12.06
C PHE A 47 14.89 8.16 13.02
N GLY A 48 13.76 8.71 13.48
CA GLY A 48 13.72 9.97 14.20
C GLY A 48 13.87 11.18 13.27
N THR A 49 13.51 12.35 13.78
CA THR A 49 13.52 13.62 13.03
C THR A 49 14.93 14.16 12.77
N ASN A 50 15.93 13.73 13.53
CA ASN A 50 17.32 14.21 13.48
C ASN A 50 18.33 13.10 13.11
N SER A 51 17.93 12.17 12.25
CA SER A 51 18.81 11.09 11.78
C SER A 51 19.94 11.60 10.87
N TYR A 52 20.94 10.75 10.61
CA TYR A 52 22.00 11.04 9.63
C TYR A 52 21.51 11.23 8.19
N LEU A 53 20.23 10.95 7.91
CA LEU A 53 19.62 11.22 6.60
C LEU A 53 19.23 12.70 6.43
N VAL A 54 19.27 13.50 7.50
CA VAL A 54 18.95 14.93 7.50
C VAL A 54 20.24 15.73 7.40
N ILE A 55 20.31 16.62 6.40
CA ILE A 55 21.42 17.56 6.24
C ILE A 55 20.96 18.93 6.73
N ALA A 56 21.62 19.45 7.76
CA ALA A 56 21.24 20.72 8.39
C ALA A 56 21.33 21.87 7.37
N GLY A 57 20.28 22.71 7.31
CA GLY A 57 20.19 23.82 6.36
C GLY A 57 19.82 23.42 4.93
N HIS A 58 19.69 22.12 4.63
CA HIS A 58 19.42 21.61 3.28
C HIS A 58 18.26 20.61 3.27
N PRO A 59 17.01 21.06 3.52
CA PRO A 59 15.84 20.19 3.54
C PRO A 59 15.53 19.57 2.17
N SER A 60 16.07 20.09 1.08
CA SER A 60 15.84 19.58 -0.28
C SER A 60 16.74 18.39 -0.67
N VAL A 61 17.47 17.79 0.29
CA VAL A 61 18.25 16.57 0.04
C VAL A 61 17.33 15.35 0.01
N SER A 62 17.13 14.79 -1.19
CA SER A 62 16.46 13.50 -1.38
C SER A 62 17.42 12.37 -1.02
N VAL A 63 16.98 11.38 -0.22
CA VAL A 63 17.87 10.26 0.16
C VAL A 63 17.13 8.96 0.40
N LYS A 64 17.75 7.86 -0.04
CA LYS A 64 17.29 6.49 0.18
C LYS A 64 18.38 5.63 0.82
N THR A 65 17.96 4.80 1.77
CA THR A 65 18.78 3.76 2.37
C THR A 65 18.48 2.38 1.76
N GLY A 66 19.48 1.50 1.78
CA GLY A 66 19.36 0.09 1.44
C GLY A 66 20.10 -0.77 2.47
N THR A 67 19.57 -1.96 2.75
CA THR A 67 20.21 -2.94 3.63
C THR A 67 19.89 -4.33 3.08
N THR A 68 20.92 -5.14 2.82
CA THR A 68 20.70 -6.53 2.38
C THR A 68 20.22 -7.39 3.54
N ASP A 69 19.56 -8.49 3.20
CA ASP A 69 19.27 -9.55 4.16
C ASP A 69 20.56 -10.03 4.83
N GLU A 70 20.44 -10.53 6.06
CA GLU A 70 21.59 -10.94 6.89
C GLU A 70 22.62 -9.82 7.19
N LYS A 71 22.32 -8.56 6.85
CA LYS A 71 23.10 -7.37 7.23
C LYS A 71 24.54 -7.39 6.68
N ARG A 72 24.69 -7.80 5.42
CA ARG A 72 26.00 -7.88 4.74
C ARG A 72 26.42 -6.54 4.13
N ASP A 73 25.44 -5.78 3.64
CA ASP A 73 25.65 -4.51 2.95
C ASP A 73 24.71 -3.44 3.47
N ASN A 74 25.24 -2.23 3.56
CA ASN A 74 24.49 -1.02 3.87
C ASN A 74 24.75 0.02 2.78
N TRP A 75 23.69 0.60 2.25
CA TRP A 75 23.74 1.65 1.25
C TRP A 75 23.04 2.90 1.76
N THR A 76 23.57 4.06 1.40
CA THR A 76 22.86 5.33 1.44
C THR A 76 23.19 6.10 0.19
N VAL A 77 22.17 6.50 -0.56
CA VAL A 77 22.30 7.28 -1.78
C VAL A 77 21.39 8.47 -1.66
N GLY A 78 21.93 9.67 -1.80
CA GLY A 78 21.15 10.90 -1.77
C GLY A 78 21.72 11.97 -2.67
N TYR A 79 20.88 12.96 -2.99
CA TYR A 79 21.18 13.95 -4.01
C TYR A 79 20.45 15.28 -3.78
N THR A 80 21.01 16.34 -4.36
CA THR A 80 20.37 17.64 -4.63
C THR A 80 20.29 17.83 -6.16
N LYS A 81 19.91 19.02 -6.65
CA LYS A 81 20.03 19.34 -8.08
C LYS A 81 21.48 19.25 -8.58
N SER A 82 22.44 19.69 -7.75
CA SER A 82 23.84 19.81 -8.13
C SER A 82 24.75 18.65 -7.70
N PHE A 83 24.37 17.88 -6.65
CA PHE A 83 25.25 16.86 -6.07
C PHE A 83 24.56 15.51 -5.94
N VAL A 84 25.32 14.43 -6.11
CA VAL A 84 24.93 13.07 -5.76
C VAL A 84 26.03 12.44 -4.90
N VAL A 85 25.63 11.78 -3.81
CA VAL A 85 26.53 11.05 -2.92
C VAL A 85 25.95 9.66 -2.71
N GLY A 86 26.74 8.64 -3.05
CA GLY A 86 26.48 7.25 -2.70
C GLY A 86 27.56 6.76 -1.73
N SER A 87 27.14 6.08 -0.67
CA SER A 87 28.03 5.42 0.28
C SER A 87 27.58 3.98 0.49
N TRP A 88 28.56 3.08 0.48
CA TRP A 88 28.39 1.66 0.79
C TRP A 88 29.30 1.29 1.96
N VAL A 89 28.80 0.41 2.81
CA VAL A 89 29.56 -0.24 3.89
C VAL A 89 29.26 -1.73 3.86
N GLY A 90 30.31 -2.54 3.89
CA GLY A 90 30.27 -4.00 3.85
C GLY A 90 31.65 -4.57 4.19
N ASN A 91 31.70 -5.86 4.56
CA ASN A 91 32.98 -6.55 4.70
C ASN A 91 33.46 -7.02 3.32
N ASN A 92 34.74 -6.82 2.99
CA ASN A 92 35.31 -7.21 1.70
C ASN A 92 35.22 -8.72 1.39
N ASN A 93 35.06 -9.56 2.41
CA ASN A 93 34.87 -11.01 2.29
C ASN A 93 33.39 -11.43 2.36
N ASN A 94 32.47 -10.48 2.23
CA ASN A 94 31.02 -10.68 2.28
C ASN A 94 30.48 -11.22 3.62
N THR A 95 31.24 -11.24 4.72
CA THR A 95 30.70 -11.69 6.02
C THR A 95 29.72 -10.65 6.60
N PRO A 96 28.72 -11.04 7.42
CA PRO A 96 27.81 -10.10 8.07
C PRO A 96 28.53 -9.03 8.91
N MET A 97 28.00 -7.80 8.96
CA MET A 97 28.64 -6.64 9.61
C MET A 97 28.43 -6.53 11.14
N GLY A 98 28.04 -7.62 11.82
CA GLY A 98 27.82 -7.64 13.26
C GLY A 98 26.75 -6.63 13.71
N ASN A 99 27.13 -5.62 14.52
CA ASN A 99 26.20 -4.62 15.08
C ASN A 99 25.85 -3.46 14.15
N ILE A 100 26.49 -3.35 12.97
CA ILE A 100 26.16 -2.34 11.95
C ILE A 100 25.08 -2.91 11.04
N THR A 101 23.83 -2.76 11.46
CA THR A 101 22.71 -3.58 10.95
C THR A 101 21.68 -2.83 10.12
N SER A 102 21.84 -1.52 9.94
CA SER A 102 20.92 -0.66 9.21
C SER A 102 21.69 0.34 8.38
N GLY A 103 21.18 0.64 7.17
CA GLY A 103 21.72 1.69 6.30
C GLY A 103 21.93 3.03 7.03
N VAL A 104 21.14 3.32 8.06
CA VAL A 104 21.24 4.55 8.87
C VAL A 104 22.40 4.53 9.87
N SER A 105 22.83 3.37 10.37
CA SER A 105 23.96 3.27 11.30
C SER A 105 25.29 3.00 10.62
N GLY A 106 25.29 2.38 9.43
CA GLY A 106 26.50 2.09 8.65
C GLY A 106 26.86 3.18 7.63
N ALA A 107 26.07 3.27 6.56
CA ALA A 107 26.39 4.10 5.40
C ALA A 107 25.99 5.58 5.57
N ALA A 108 24.87 5.86 6.22
CA ALA A 108 24.35 7.22 6.36
C ALA A 108 25.30 8.22 7.04
N PRO A 109 26.10 7.86 8.07
CA PRO A 109 27.08 8.79 8.65
C PRO A 109 28.16 9.24 7.65
N ILE A 110 28.59 8.34 6.75
CA ILE A 110 29.57 8.66 5.70
C ILE A 110 28.92 9.59 4.68
N PHE A 111 27.72 9.23 4.19
CA PHE A 111 26.91 10.07 3.33
C PHE A 111 26.73 11.49 3.90
N ASN A 112 26.31 11.59 5.17
CA ASN A 112 26.03 12.86 5.83
C ASN A 112 27.26 13.77 5.87
N ARG A 113 28.42 13.22 6.24
CA ARG A 113 29.69 13.97 6.28
C ARG A 113 30.08 14.50 4.90
N ILE A 114 29.97 13.67 3.86
CA ILE A 114 30.31 14.08 2.49
C ILE A 114 29.33 15.13 1.98
N MET A 115 28.02 14.89 2.13
CA MET A 115 26.99 15.82 1.65
C MET A 115 27.08 17.17 2.37
N THR A 116 27.25 17.16 3.69
CA THR A 116 27.48 18.39 4.48
C THR A 116 28.74 19.14 4.02
N PHE A 117 29.82 18.42 3.68
CA PHE A 117 31.04 19.04 3.19
C PHE A 117 30.84 19.71 1.83
N VAL A 118 30.21 19.05 0.85
CA VAL A 118 30.02 19.61 -0.50
C VAL A 118 28.97 20.73 -0.53
N LEU A 119 28.03 20.73 0.42
CA LEU A 119 27.01 21.78 0.55
C LEU A 119 27.44 22.97 1.42
N LYS A 120 28.61 22.90 2.07
CA LYS A 120 29.11 23.98 2.93
C LYS A 120 29.16 25.32 2.19
N GLY A 121 28.42 26.30 2.70
CA GLY A 121 28.36 27.66 2.15
C GLY A 121 27.53 27.80 0.88
N LYS A 122 26.70 26.79 0.56
CA LYS A 122 25.72 26.84 -0.53
C LYS A 122 24.33 27.08 0.03
N GLU A 123 23.47 27.67 -0.77
CA GLU A 123 22.04 27.75 -0.48
C GLU A 123 21.36 26.40 -0.74
N ASP A 124 20.19 26.19 -0.15
CA ASP A 124 19.35 25.03 -0.46
C ASP A 124 18.82 25.10 -1.91
N GLU A 125 18.66 23.94 -2.55
CA GLU A 125 18.28 23.82 -3.96
C GLU A 125 16.92 23.10 -4.10
N PRO A 126 15.78 23.78 -3.83
CA PRO A 126 14.46 23.15 -3.89
C PRO A 126 14.12 22.67 -5.30
N PHE A 127 13.59 21.45 -5.41
CA PHE A 127 13.10 20.91 -6.68
C PHE A 127 11.92 21.73 -7.20
N GLU A 128 11.99 22.11 -8.47
CA GLU A 128 10.91 22.87 -9.11
C GLU A 128 9.75 21.93 -9.42
N LYS A 129 8.56 22.27 -8.94
CA LYS A 129 7.34 21.53 -9.23
C LYS A 129 6.96 21.74 -10.70
N PRO A 130 6.90 20.67 -11.52
CA PRO A 130 6.49 20.80 -12.91
C PRO A 130 5.06 21.35 -13.06
N ALA A 131 4.79 22.00 -14.19
CA ALA A 131 3.48 22.61 -14.46
C ALA A 131 2.33 21.57 -14.53
N ASN A 132 2.66 20.33 -14.90
CA ASN A 132 1.73 19.21 -14.98
C ASN A 132 1.61 18.41 -13.67
N VAL A 133 2.17 18.93 -12.57
CA VAL A 133 2.03 18.36 -11.22
C VAL A 133 1.21 19.32 -10.36
N GLU A 134 0.25 18.78 -9.62
CA GLU A 134 -0.59 19.55 -8.68
C GLU A 134 -0.68 18.87 -7.32
N ALA A 135 -0.88 19.69 -6.29
CA ALA A 135 -1.15 19.22 -4.94
C ALA A 135 -2.64 18.96 -4.78
N MET A 136 -3.01 17.88 -4.12
CA MET A 136 -4.38 17.54 -3.75
C MET A 136 -4.41 17.09 -2.29
N ILE A 137 -5.46 17.52 -1.57
CA ILE A 137 -5.77 16.97 -0.25
C ILE A 137 -6.44 15.61 -0.45
N ILE A 138 -5.88 14.58 0.16
CA ILE A 138 -6.34 13.20 0.06
C ILE A 138 -6.56 12.59 1.44
N ASP A 139 -7.32 11.49 1.47
CA ASP A 139 -7.41 10.62 2.64
C ASP A 139 -6.02 10.08 3.01
N ALA A 140 -5.59 10.33 4.25
CA ALA A 140 -4.26 9.96 4.71
C ALA A 140 -4.09 8.46 4.95
N TYR A 141 -5.18 7.70 5.06
CA TYR A 141 -5.12 6.25 5.26
C TYR A 141 -4.96 5.49 3.95
N GLY A 142 -5.93 5.61 3.05
CA GLY A 142 -6.04 4.78 1.86
C GLY A 142 -5.70 5.49 0.56
N GLY A 143 -5.37 6.78 0.59
CA GLY A 143 -4.90 7.53 -0.59
C GLY A 143 -5.97 7.89 -1.62
N GLY A 144 -7.25 7.89 -1.23
CA GLY A 144 -8.38 8.32 -2.07
C GLY A 144 -8.78 9.78 -1.85
N THR A 145 -9.93 10.19 -2.37
CA THR A 145 -10.53 11.50 -2.01
C THR A 145 -10.84 11.57 -0.51
N PRO A 146 -10.80 12.76 0.11
CA PRO A 146 -11.12 12.92 1.53
C PRO A 146 -12.44 12.28 1.96
N VAL A 147 -12.45 11.68 3.15
CA VAL A 147 -13.62 11.04 3.76
C VAL A 147 -13.91 11.69 5.10
N SER A 148 -15.17 12.06 5.33
CA SER A 148 -15.59 12.77 6.54
C SER A 148 -15.12 12.07 7.82
N GLY A 149 -14.46 12.82 8.71
CA GLY A 149 -13.96 12.31 9.99
C GLY A 149 -12.71 11.42 9.87
N LYS A 150 -12.03 11.39 8.72
CA LYS A 150 -10.74 10.71 8.53
C LYS A 150 -9.60 11.73 8.41
N PRO A 151 -8.37 11.38 8.83
CA PRO A 151 -7.24 12.27 8.66
C PRO A 151 -6.93 12.51 7.18
N GLU A 152 -6.45 13.71 6.88
CA GLU A 152 -6.13 14.15 5.53
C GLU A 152 -4.64 14.49 5.42
N ARG A 153 -4.10 14.40 4.21
CA ARG A 153 -2.74 14.88 3.89
C ARG A 153 -2.70 15.49 2.49
N SER A 154 -1.72 16.37 2.27
CA SER A 154 -1.44 16.90 0.94
C SER A 154 -0.48 15.98 0.21
N GLU A 155 -0.79 15.62 -1.04
CA GLU A 155 0.10 14.85 -1.92
C GLU A 155 0.18 15.48 -3.31
N TYR A 156 1.30 15.24 -3.99
CA TYR A 156 1.49 15.66 -5.38
C TYR A 156 1.09 14.55 -6.35
N PHE A 157 0.39 14.94 -7.41
CA PHE A 157 -0.03 14.06 -8.49
C PHE A 157 0.32 14.66 -9.84
N ILE A 158 0.59 13.80 -10.82
CA ILE A 158 0.59 14.19 -12.22
C ILE A 158 -0.88 14.43 -12.61
N LYS A 159 -1.18 15.49 -13.35
CA LYS A 159 -2.56 15.75 -13.78
C LYS A 159 -3.12 14.56 -14.55
N GLY A 160 -4.31 14.12 -14.17
CA GLY A 160 -4.98 12.93 -14.70
C GLY A 160 -4.71 11.65 -13.89
N THR A 161 -3.84 11.67 -12.88
CA THR A 161 -3.53 10.49 -12.02
C THR A 161 -4.05 10.63 -10.60
N GLN A 162 -4.80 11.70 -10.29
CA GLN A 162 -5.42 11.93 -8.99
C GLN A 162 -6.48 10.85 -8.70
N PRO A 163 -6.71 10.51 -7.42
CA PRO A 163 -7.86 9.68 -7.05
C PRO A 163 -9.16 10.40 -7.42
N SER A 164 -10.07 9.68 -8.08
CA SER A 164 -11.40 10.19 -8.47
C SER A 164 -12.51 9.83 -7.47
N GLY A 165 -12.18 9.06 -6.43
CA GLY A 165 -13.12 8.68 -5.38
C GLY A 165 -12.43 8.19 -4.10
N PRO A 166 -13.21 7.80 -3.08
CA PRO A 166 -12.68 7.30 -1.82
C PRO A 166 -11.84 6.05 -2.02
N SER A 167 -10.91 5.81 -1.10
CA SER A 167 -10.09 4.60 -1.12
C SER A 167 -10.97 3.34 -1.00
N PRO A 168 -10.64 2.24 -1.72
CA PRO A 168 -11.40 0.99 -1.66
C PRO A 168 -11.35 0.28 -0.30
N ILE A 169 -10.52 0.77 0.64
CA ILE A 169 -10.53 0.28 2.01
C ILE A 169 -11.83 0.65 2.74
N TYR A 170 -12.50 1.73 2.36
CA TYR A 170 -13.77 2.12 2.97
C TYR A 170 -14.90 1.34 2.32
N GLN A 171 -15.44 0.36 3.05
CA GLN A 171 -16.50 -0.51 2.54
C GLN A 171 -17.75 -0.39 3.40
N LYS A 172 -18.88 -0.29 2.71
CA LYS A 172 -20.20 -0.29 3.30
C LYS A 172 -20.74 -1.71 3.27
N LEU A 173 -20.77 -2.37 4.43
CA LEU A 173 -21.18 -3.77 4.55
C LEU A 173 -22.63 -3.87 5.01
N LYS A 174 -23.35 -4.86 4.47
CA LYS A 174 -24.71 -5.21 4.87
C LYS A 174 -24.63 -6.27 5.97
N LEU A 175 -25.12 -5.95 7.15
CA LEU A 175 -25.11 -6.82 8.32
C LEU A 175 -26.49 -7.40 8.57
N SER A 176 -26.53 -8.63 9.07
CA SER A 176 -27.79 -9.27 9.45
C SER A 176 -28.42 -8.55 10.66
N LYS A 177 -29.74 -8.31 10.59
CA LYS A 177 -30.52 -7.86 11.75
C LYS A 177 -30.83 -9.00 12.73
N GLN A 178 -30.76 -10.24 12.26
CA GLN A 178 -31.18 -11.44 12.99
C GLN A 178 -29.99 -12.17 13.64
N ASP A 179 -28.81 -12.06 13.04
CA ASP A 179 -27.56 -12.70 13.47
C ASP A 179 -26.47 -11.63 13.69
N SER A 180 -26.47 -11.07 14.90
CA SER A 180 -25.61 -9.95 15.29
C SER A 180 -24.13 -10.29 15.05
N GLY A 181 -23.44 -9.44 14.30
CA GLY A 181 -22.02 -9.61 14.00
C GLY A 181 -21.73 -10.48 12.77
N LYS A 182 -22.74 -10.79 11.96
CA LYS A 182 -22.57 -11.45 10.65
C LYS A 182 -23.02 -10.59 9.49
N LEU A 183 -22.47 -10.87 8.32
CA LEU A 183 -22.93 -10.32 7.04
C LEU A 183 -24.34 -10.84 6.74
N ALA A 184 -25.18 -10.00 6.14
CA ALA A 184 -26.51 -10.41 5.70
C ALA A 184 -26.42 -11.47 4.59
N SER A 185 -27.25 -12.51 4.70
CA SER A 185 -27.43 -13.51 3.64
C SER A 185 -28.07 -12.90 2.39
N PRO A 186 -27.99 -13.56 1.21
CA PRO A 186 -28.68 -13.11 0.01
C PRO A 186 -30.19 -12.87 0.24
N TRP A 187 -30.86 -13.78 0.96
CA TRP A 187 -32.27 -13.64 1.28
C TRP A 187 -32.55 -12.39 2.14
N GLU A 188 -31.75 -12.14 3.17
CA GLU A 188 -31.91 -10.94 4.01
C GLU A 188 -31.70 -9.66 3.20
N ILE A 189 -30.73 -9.68 2.27
CA ILE A 189 -30.47 -8.57 1.38
C ILE A 189 -31.67 -8.31 0.46
N ASP A 190 -32.22 -9.35 -0.17
CA ASP A 190 -33.33 -9.26 -1.11
C ASP A 190 -34.63 -8.81 -0.45
N ASN A 191 -34.80 -9.09 0.86
CA ASN A 191 -35.98 -8.73 1.63
C ASN A 191 -35.81 -7.45 2.48
N GLY A 192 -34.66 -6.76 2.41
CA GLY A 192 -34.41 -5.56 3.22
C GLY A 192 -34.19 -5.82 4.72
N GLU A 193 -33.95 -7.08 5.09
CA GLU A 193 -33.70 -7.55 6.47
C GLU A 193 -32.23 -7.42 6.88
N TYR A 194 -31.62 -6.29 6.49
CA TYR A 194 -30.23 -5.97 6.82
C TYR A 194 -30.10 -4.55 7.34
N GLU A 195 -29.05 -4.30 8.10
CA GLU A 195 -28.55 -2.96 8.40
C GLU A 195 -27.25 -2.70 7.63
N THR A 196 -26.86 -1.44 7.53
CA THR A 196 -25.67 -1.06 6.78
C THR A 196 -24.69 -0.31 7.66
N LYS A 197 -23.42 -0.71 7.62
CA LYS A 197 -22.37 -0.11 8.44
C LYS A 197 -21.09 0.07 7.64
N ASP A 198 -20.40 1.17 7.91
CA ASP A 198 -19.11 1.49 7.28
C ASP A 198 -17.97 0.81 8.04
N TYR A 199 -17.07 0.19 7.28
CA TYR A 199 -15.89 -0.51 7.76
C TYR A 199 -14.65 -0.07 7.00
N ILE A 200 -13.50 -0.19 7.66
CA ILE A 200 -12.17 -0.12 7.06
C ILE A 200 -11.72 -1.56 6.84
N VAL A 201 -11.68 -1.96 5.58
CA VAL A 201 -11.40 -3.34 5.17
C VAL A 201 -10.08 -3.34 4.41
N LEU A 202 -9.01 -3.71 5.13
CA LEU A 202 -7.70 -3.94 4.53
C LEU A 202 -7.69 -5.34 3.91
N LYS A 203 -7.41 -5.42 2.61
CA LYS A 203 -7.28 -6.67 1.86
C LYS A 203 -5.95 -6.68 1.16
N GLU A 204 -5.29 -7.82 1.19
CA GLU A 204 -4.03 -8.01 0.51
C GLU A 204 -3.97 -9.45 0.00
N ASN A 205 -3.32 -9.66 -1.15
CA ASN A 205 -3.10 -10.99 -1.69
C ASN A 205 -1.62 -11.35 -1.58
N ASP A 206 -1.31 -12.58 -1.20
CA ASP A 206 0.07 -13.09 -1.17
C ASP A 206 0.35 -13.86 -2.48
N PRO A 207 0.95 -13.21 -3.50
CA PRO A 207 1.12 -13.82 -4.82
C PRO A 207 2.20 -14.91 -4.86
N ILE A 208 2.99 -15.06 -3.79
CA ILE A 208 4.11 -16.01 -3.72
C ILE A 208 3.81 -17.19 -2.80
N SER A 209 2.67 -17.20 -2.12
CA SER A 209 2.25 -18.32 -1.29
C SER A 209 2.04 -19.58 -2.11
N GLN A 210 2.61 -20.69 -1.65
CA GLN A 210 2.51 -22.01 -2.29
C GLN A 210 1.68 -23.00 -1.48
N ASP A 211 1.27 -22.65 -0.26
CA ASP A 211 0.57 -23.53 0.68
C ASP A 211 -0.88 -23.07 0.97
N GLY A 212 -1.39 -22.13 0.18
CA GLY A 212 -2.74 -21.59 0.33
C GLY A 212 -2.91 -20.64 1.52
N LYS A 213 -1.84 -20.34 2.27
CA LYS A 213 -1.88 -19.37 3.37
C LYS A 213 -1.46 -17.99 2.89
N ASN A 214 -2.31 -17.00 3.12
CA ASN A 214 -1.98 -15.61 2.83
C ASN A 214 -1.33 -14.99 4.06
N ARG A 215 0.01 -14.99 4.11
CA ARG A 215 0.74 -14.49 5.29
C ARG A 215 0.69 -12.97 5.39
N TRP A 216 0.44 -12.29 4.28
CA TRP A 216 0.38 -10.84 4.22
C TRP A 216 -0.87 -10.34 4.96
N ILE A 217 -2.04 -10.95 4.70
CA ILE A 217 -3.26 -10.60 5.42
C ILE A 217 -3.22 -11.03 6.90
N GLU A 218 -2.58 -12.16 7.23
CA GLU A 218 -2.36 -12.57 8.63
C GLU A 218 -1.59 -11.48 9.40
N GLY A 219 -0.50 -10.97 8.81
CA GLY A 219 0.28 -9.88 9.41
C GLY A 219 -0.53 -8.59 9.58
N ILE A 220 -1.38 -8.24 8.61
CA ILE A 220 -2.28 -7.09 8.69
C ILE A 220 -3.30 -7.26 9.83
N ILE A 221 -3.92 -8.44 9.94
CA ILE A 221 -4.89 -8.74 11.01
C ILE A 221 -4.24 -8.64 12.38
N GLU A 222 -3.05 -9.20 12.57
CA GLU A 222 -2.32 -9.11 13.84
C GLU A 222 -1.90 -7.66 14.15
N TRP A 223 -1.50 -6.89 13.13
CA TRP A 223 -1.22 -5.47 13.29
C TRP A 223 -2.47 -4.67 13.70
N ILE A 224 -3.64 -4.93 13.09
CA ILE A 224 -4.91 -4.31 13.48
C ILE A 224 -5.20 -4.58 14.95
N LYS A 225 -5.15 -5.84 15.39
CA LYS A 225 -5.41 -6.24 16.78
C LYS A 225 -4.48 -5.55 17.77
N LYS A 226 -3.22 -5.34 17.41
CA LYS A 226 -2.22 -4.67 18.25
C LYS A 226 -2.39 -3.16 18.28
N THR A 227 -2.83 -2.57 17.17
CA THR A 227 -2.83 -1.12 16.96
C THR A 227 -4.15 -0.48 17.38
N TYR A 228 -5.27 -1.13 17.08
CA TYR A 228 -6.61 -0.63 17.35
C TYR A 228 -7.27 -1.46 18.43
N ALA A 229 -7.67 -0.82 19.52
CA ALA A 229 -8.43 -1.49 20.56
C ALA A 229 -9.78 -2.01 20.04
N ALA A 230 -10.36 -2.99 20.74
CA ALA A 230 -11.62 -3.63 20.36
C ALA A 230 -12.83 -2.68 20.38
N ASP A 231 -12.70 -1.49 20.96
CA ASP A 231 -13.69 -0.40 20.95
C ASP A 231 -13.75 0.37 19.62
N ARG A 232 -12.93 -0.03 18.64
CA ARG A 232 -12.92 0.48 17.26
C ARG A 232 -13.49 -0.56 16.28
N PRO A 233 -14.80 -0.87 16.34
CA PRO A 233 -15.40 -1.94 15.54
C PRO A 233 -15.29 -1.73 14.03
N GLU A 234 -15.04 -0.49 13.57
CA GLU A 234 -14.85 -0.18 12.16
C GLU A 234 -13.65 -0.90 11.53
N TYR A 235 -12.65 -1.35 12.31
CA TYR A 235 -11.49 -2.13 11.81
C TYR A 235 -11.69 -3.64 11.87
N TYR A 236 -12.83 -4.11 12.38
CA TYR A 236 -13.14 -5.53 12.58
C TYR A 236 -14.38 -5.92 11.76
N PRO A 237 -14.28 -5.91 10.42
CA PRO A 237 -15.39 -6.31 9.57
C PRO A 237 -15.77 -7.77 9.80
N PRO A 238 -17.06 -8.11 9.87
CA PRO A 238 -17.49 -9.49 9.99
C PRO A 238 -17.18 -10.24 8.70
N THR A 239 -16.79 -11.51 8.85
CA THR A 239 -16.38 -12.39 7.75
C THR A 239 -17.40 -13.49 7.47
N GLU A 240 -18.20 -13.85 8.47
CA GLU A 240 -19.22 -14.88 8.34
C GLU A 240 -20.53 -14.31 7.80
N THR A 241 -21.22 -15.09 6.99
CA THR A 241 -22.58 -14.76 6.52
C THR A 241 -23.61 -15.42 7.43
N SER A 242 -24.68 -14.69 7.71
CA SER A 242 -25.84 -15.17 8.46
C SER A 242 -26.41 -16.45 7.87
N ASN A 243 -26.75 -17.38 8.75
CA ASN A 243 -27.45 -18.62 8.40
C ASN A 243 -28.94 -18.55 8.78
N TYR A 244 -29.48 -17.35 9.05
CA TYR A 244 -30.89 -17.16 9.32
C TYR A 244 -31.73 -17.69 8.15
N GLN A 245 -32.61 -18.64 8.46
CA GLN A 245 -33.67 -19.07 7.56
C GLN A 245 -34.99 -18.70 8.24
N LYS A 246 -35.86 -18.00 7.49
CA LYS A 246 -37.21 -17.74 7.96
C LYS A 246 -37.92 -19.08 8.08
N GLU A 247 -38.38 -19.43 9.28
CA GLU A 247 -39.27 -20.58 9.45
C GLU A 247 -40.52 -20.35 8.58
N GLU A 248 -40.69 -21.14 7.53
CA GLU A 248 -42.00 -21.29 6.90
C GLU A 248 -42.87 -22.06 7.91
N ASN A 249 -43.90 -21.40 8.44
CA ASN A 249 -44.95 -22.07 9.18
C ASN A 249 -45.53 -23.20 8.31
N LEU A 250 -45.16 -24.44 8.63
CA LEU A 250 -45.83 -25.64 8.16
C LEU A 250 -47.18 -25.79 8.89
N ASP A 251 -48.08 -24.86 8.65
CA ASP A 251 -49.51 -25.02 8.96
C ASP A 251 -50.29 -25.03 7.64
N GLU A 252 -50.10 -26.10 6.85
CA GLU A 252 -51.13 -26.52 5.88
C GLU A 252 -51.92 -27.70 6.48
N PRO A 253 -53.27 -27.65 6.47
CA PRO A 253 -54.10 -28.68 7.05
C PRO A 253 -54.03 -29.96 6.20
N THR A 254 -53.81 -31.08 6.87
CA THR A 254 -53.87 -32.43 6.31
C THR A 254 -55.20 -32.67 5.59
N SER A 255 -55.15 -32.79 4.26
CA SER A 255 -56.28 -33.29 3.47
C SER A 255 -56.50 -34.77 3.81
N THR A 256 -57.59 -35.04 4.52
CA THR A 256 -58.08 -36.41 4.79
C THR A 256 -58.64 -37.00 3.49
N SER A 257 -58.12 -38.14 3.06
CA SER A 257 -58.66 -38.89 1.93
C SER A 257 -60.02 -39.47 2.30
N THR A 258 -61.04 -39.16 1.49
CA THR A 258 -62.39 -39.76 1.59
C THR A 258 -62.42 -41.07 0.79
N PRO A 259 -63.03 -42.16 1.29
CA PRO A 259 -63.07 -43.42 0.55
C PRO A 259 -64.14 -43.41 -0.56
N THR A 260 -63.78 -43.96 -1.72
CA THR A 260 -64.65 -44.18 -2.88
C THR A 260 -65.65 -45.32 -2.62
N PRO A 261 -66.95 -45.18 -2.94
CA PRO A 261 -67.90 -46.30 -2.91
C PRO A 261 -67.85 -47.12 -4.20
N THR A 262 -67.99 -48.43 -4.02
CA THR A 262 -68.17 -49.46 -5.06
C THR A 262 -69.55 -49.36 -5.70
N GLU A 263 -69.64 -49.40 -7.03
CA GLU A 263 -70.89 -49.64 -7.75
C GLU A 263 -70.80 -50.86 -8.67
N ALA A 264 -71.90 -51.61 -8.70
CA ALA A 264 -72.03 -52.94 -9.28
C ALA A 264 -72.47 -52.94 -10.75
N VAL A 265 -72.11 -54.03 -11.41
CA VAL A 265 -72.39 -54.42 -12.81
C VAL A 265 -73.89 -54.66 -13.06
N PRO A 266 -74.36 -54.50 -14.32
CA PRO A 266 -75.17 -55.59 -14.89
C PRO A 266 -74.73 -56.05 -16.29
N SER A 267 -75.13 -57.29 -16.55
CA SER A 267 -74.83 -58.23 -17.64
C SER A 267 -75.71 -58.05 -18.90
N ALA A 268 -75.21 -58.47 -20.08
CA ALA A 268 -75.88 -59.38 -21.06
C ALA A 268 -75.25 -59.24 -22.49
N THR A 269 -74.41 -60.18 -22.96
CA THR A 269 -74.66 -61.38 -23.84
C THR A 269 -74.26 -61.14 -25.33
N PRO A 270 -74.19 -62.16 -26.23
CA PRO A 270 -72.93 -62.66 -26.80
C PRO A 270 -72.85 -62.56 -28.35
N THR A 271 -71.70 -62.85 -28.95
CA THR A 271 -71.66 -63.37 -30.33
C THR A 271 -70.45 -64.29 -30.56
N LEU A 272 -70.76 -65.51 -31.01
CA LEU A 272 -69.99 -66.60 -31.65
C LEU A 272 -68.60 -66.97 -31.11
#